data_AF-A0A916QMS0-F1
#
_entry.id   AF-A0A916QMS0-F1
#
_cell.length_a   1.000
_cell.length_b   1.000
_cell.length_c   1.000
_cell.angle_alpha   90.00
_cell.angle_beta   90.00
_cell.angle_gamma   90.00
#
_symmetry.space_group_name_H-M   'P 1'
#
loop_
_entity.id
_entity.type
_entity.pdbx_description
1 polymer ?
#
loop_
_entity_poly.entity_id
_entity_poly.type
_entity_poly.pdbx_seq_one_letter_code
_entity_poly.pdbx_strand_id
1 'polypeptide(L)'
;MKRYTHTKRKTIVPTLIELWIGRIKKVLGDWRVKEHTNYGVILTKSINSSKTIKIILNEKEEKATIVVDEEAYMYPRQNLDDFEEKLWEHHPERTLN
;
A
#
# COMPACT_ATOMS: atom_id res chain seq x y z
N MET A 1 29.81 37.86 5.45
CA MET A 1 29.82 36.59 4.72
C MET A 1 28.61 35.74 5.13
N LYS A 2 27.58 35.64 4.28
CA LYS A 2 26.42 34.77 4.54
C LYS A 2 26.73 33.36 4.03
N ARG A 3 26.85 32.38 4.93
CA ARG A 3 26.99 30.96 4.56
C ARG A 3 25.62 30.46 4.12
N TYR A 4 25.43 30.30 2.82
CA TYR A 4 24.29 29.55 2.28
C TYR A 4 24.57 28.07 2.51
N THR A 5 23.94 27.49 3.53
CA THR A 5 23.87 26.04 3.65
C THR A 5 22.97 25.52 2.54
N HIS A 6 23.57 25.07 1.44
CA HIS A 6 22.90 24.23 0.46
C HIS A 6 22.57 22.90 1.14
N THR A 7 21.40 22.81 1.75
CA THR A 7 20.81 21.50 2.08
C THR A 7 20.49 20.85 0.74
N LYS A 8 21.43 20.05 0.21
CA LYS A 8 21.16 19.15 -0.91
C LYS A 8 19.96 18.31 -0.50
N ARG A 9 18.76 18.65 -0.99
CA ARG A 9 17.63 17.71 -1.00
C ARG A 9 18.14 16.54 -1.83
N LYS A 10 18.60 15.48 -1.18
CA LYS A 10 18.75 14.19 -1.85
C LYS A 10 17.34 13.86 -2.34
N THR A 11 17.15 13.86 -3.66
CA THR A 11 15.98 13.26 -4.26
C THR A 11 16.06 11.78 -3.89
N ILE A 12 15.43 11.41 -2.78
CA ILE A 12 15.25 10.01 -2.43
C ILE A 12 14.24 9.51 -3.46
N VAL A 13 14.72 8.74 -4.43
CA VAL A 13 13.82 8.01 -5.32
C VAL A 13 13.05 7.05 -4.42
N PRO A 14 11.72 7.19 -4.31
CA PRO A 14 10.95 6.31 -3.44
C PRO A 14 11.16 4.87 -3.89
N THR A 15 11.33 3.95 -2.93
CA THR A 15 11.30 2.53 -3.26
C THR A 15 9.93 2.18 -3.86
N LEU A 16 9.86 1.07 -4.60
CA LEU A 16 8.60 0.66 -5.18
C LEU A 16 7.55 0.43 -4.08
N ILE A 17 7.92 -0.19 -2.96
CA ILE A 17 7.05 -0.34 -1.78
C ILE A 17 6.50 1.02 -1.31
N GLU A 18 7.32 2.07 -1.26
CA GLU A 18 6.86 3.41 -0.86
C GLU A 18 5.83 3.99 -1.84
N LEU A 19 5.99 3.75 -3.14
CA LEU A 19 4.98 4.13 -4.15
C LEU A 19 3.66 3.41 -3.91
N TRP A 20 3.71 2.10 -3.64
CA TRP A 20 2.53 1.29 -3.32
C TRP A 20 1.84 1.75 -2.04
N ILE A 21 2.59 1.98 -0.97
CA ILE A 21 2.05 2.53 0.30
C ILE A 21 1.40 3.89 0.03
N GLY A 22 2.02 4.75 -0.76
CA GLY A 22 1.47 6.04 -1.15
C GLY A 22 0.14 5.93 -1.89
N ARG A 23 0.05 5.04 -2.90
CA ARG A 23 -1.20 4.75 -3.62
C ARG A 23 -2.27 4.19 -2.69
N ILE A 24 -1.96 3.18 -1.88
CA ILE A 24 -2.91 2.58 -0.94
C ILE A 24 -3.46 3.63 0.03
N LYS A 25 -2.59 4.52 0.54
CA LYS A 25 -3.02 5.61 1.42
C LYS A 25 -3.89 6.64 0.71
N LYS A 26 -3.61 6.92 -0.56
CA LYS A 26 -4.42 7.82 -1.38
C LYS A 26 -5.80 7.24 -1.64
N VAL A 27 -5.87 5.94 -1.93
CA VAL A 27 -7.09 5.22 -2.28
C VAL A 27 -7.90 5.02 -1.01
N LEU A 28 -7.46 4.20 -0.04
CA LEU A 28 -8.27 3.92 1.16
C LEU A 28 -7.85 4.68 2.42
N GLY A 29 -7.32 5.90 2.31
CA GLY A 29 -7.01 6.76 3.45
C GLY A 29 -5.90 6.22 4.37
N ASP A 30 -5.90 6.57 5.65
CA ASP A 30 -4.83 6.11 6.55
C ASP A 30 -4.92 4.61 6.88
N TRP A 31 -3.92 3.84 6.43
CA TRP A 31 -3.71 2.44 6.78
C TRP A 31 -2.70 2.31 7.90
N ARG A 32 -2.96 1.37 8.81
CA ARG A 32 -1.94 0.93 9.76
C ARG A 32 -1.00 -0.03 9.06
N VAL A 33 0.27 0.35 9.02
CA VAL A 33 1.34 -0.59 8.68
C VAL A 33 1.48 -1.53 9.87
N LYS A 34 1.27 -2.83 9.63
CA LYS A 34 1.35 -3.83 10.69
C LYS A 34 2.76 -4.38 10.83
N GLU A 35 3.44 -4.57 9.70
CA GLU A 35 4.79 -5.15 9.70
C GLU A 35 5.61 -4.68 8.49
N HIS A 36 6.88 -4.38 8.73
CA HIS A 36 7.90 -4.24 7.70
C HIS A 36 8.82 -5.47 7.77
N THR A 37 8.94 -6.18 6.65
CA THR A 37 9.93 -7.25 6.48
C THR A 37 11.05 -6.75 5.57
N ASN A 38 12.16 -7.49 5.50
CA ASN A 38 13.29 -7.14 4.62
C ASN A 38 12.93 -7.09 3.13
N TYR A 39 11.78 -7.65 2.72
CA TYR A 39 11.40 -7.78 1.31
C TYR A 39 9.95 -7.39 1.04
N GLY A 40 9.28 -6.73 2.00
CA GLY A 40 7.85 -6.52 1.88
C GLY A 40 7.21 -5.84 3.07
N VAL A 41 5.96 -5.41 2.87
CA VAL A 41 5.18 -4.68 3.88
C VAL A 41 3.78 -5.27 3.97
N ILE A 42 3.30 -5.43 5.19
CA ILE A 42 1.93 -5.85 5.46
C ILE A 42 1.15 -4.65 6.00
N LEU A 43 0.14 -4.23 5.24
CA LEU A 43 -0.80 -3.17 5.61
C LEU A 43 -2.12 -3.84 6.01
N THR A 44 -2.77 -3.33 7.06
CA THR A 44 -4.09 -3.84 7.45
C THR A 44 -5.06 -2.70 7.75
N LYS A 45 -6.31 -2.86 7.32
CA LYS A 45 -7.40 -1.94 7.64
C LYS A 45 -8.66 -2.71 7.99
N SER A 46 -9.20 -2.44 9.17
CA SER A 46 -10.52 -2.92 9.56
C SER A 46 -11.58 -2.06 8.88
N ILE A 47 -12.48 -2.69 8.13
CA ILE A 47 -13.64 -2.04 7.53
C ILE A 47 -14.75 -1.88 8.58
N ASN A 48 -14.99 -2.94 9.35
CA ASN A 48 -15.94 -2.98 10.46
C ASN A 48 -15.45 -4.00 11.51
N SER A 49 -16.30 -4.36 12.48
CA SER A 49 -15.95 -5.29 13.57
C SER A 49 -15.64 -6.72 13.13
N SER A 50 -16.05 -7.13 11.92
CA SER A 50 -15.82 -8.49 11.39
C SER A 50 -14.88 -8.53 10.17
N LYS A 51 -14.79 -7.45 9.39
CA LYS A 51 -14.11 -7.41 8.11
C LYS A 51 -12.78 -6.65 8.19
N THR A 52 -11.71 -7.32 7.82
CA THR A 52 -10.36 -6.73 7.75
C THR A 52 -9.74 -7.01 6.40
N ILE A 53 -9.26 -5.96 5.74
CA ILE A 53 -8.43 -6.09 4.55
C ILE A 53 -6.98 -6.14 4.99
N LYS A 54 -6.21 -7.05 4.41
CA LYS A 54 -4.75 -7.09 4.52
C LYS A 54 -4.16 -6.92 3.13
N ILE A 55 -3.09 -6.14 3.01
CA ILE A 55 -2.34 -5.98 1.77
C ILE A 55 -0.92 -6.41 2.07
N ILE A 56 -0.41 -7.37 1.30
CA ILE A 56 0.95 -7.88 1.40
C ILE A 56 1.68 -7.43 0.15
N LEU A 57 2.64 -6.53 0.32
CA LEU A 57 3.52 -6.07 -0.74
C LEU A 57 4.81 -6.90 -0.66
N ASN A 58 5.17 -7.62 -1.73
CA ASN A 58 6.41 -8.39 -1.81
C ASN A 58 7.29 -7.86 -2.95
N GLU A 59 8.42 -7.25 -2.57
CA GLU A 59 9.37 -6.66 -3.51
C GLU A 59 10.20 -7.70 -4.27
N LYS A 60 10.48 -8.84 -3.65
CA LYS A 60 11.27 -9.92 -4.27
C LYS A 60 10.47 -10.68 -5.31
N GLU A 61 9.21 -10.95 -5.00
CA GLU A 61 8.31 -11.67 -5.91
C GLU A 61 7.63 -10.76 -6.93
N GLU A 62 7.81 -9.44 -6.81
CA GLU A 62 7.18 -8.48 -7.71
C GLU A 62 5.66 -8.65 -7.71
N LYS A 63 5.07 -8.75 -6.53
CA LYS A 63 3.63 -9.02 -6.37
C LYS A 63 3.04 -8.23 -5.21
N ALA A 64 1.77 -7.91 -5.36
CA ALA A 64 0.92 -7.43 -4.27
C ALA A 64 -0.24 -8.42 -4.08
N THR A 65 -0.56 -8.73 -2.83
CA THR A 65 -1.68 -9.60 -2.48
C THR A 65 -2.65 -8.84 -1.62
N ILE A 66 -3.91 -8.73 -2.06
CA ILE A 66 -5.02 -8.22 -1.25
C ILE A 66 -5.71 -9.43 -0.62
N VAL A 67 -5.86 -9.44 0.69
CA VAL A 67 -6.60 -10.46 1.44
C VAL A 67 -7.83 -9.81 2.07
N VAL A 68 -9.02 -10.29 1.73
CA VAL A 68 -10.32 -9.81 2.22
C VAL A 68 -11.11 -11.02 2.70
N ASP A 69 -11.51 -11.07 3.97
CA ASP A 69 -12.36 -12.16 4.51
C ASP A 69 -11.89 -13.57 4.12
N GLU A 70 -10.58 -13.82 4.24
CA GLU A 70 -9.90 -15.09 3.89
C GLU A 70 -9.73 -15.37 2.38
N GLU A 71 -10.29 -14.55 1.50
CA GLU A 71 -9.98 -14.59 0.07
C GLU A 71 -8.71 -13.79 -0.25
N ALA A 72 -7.83 -14.34 -1.08
CA ALA A 72 -6.58 -13.71 -1.49
C ALA A 72 -6.54 -13.46 -3.00
N TYR A 73 -6.34 -12.20 -3.38
CA TYR A 73 -6.23 -11.74 -4.76
C TYR A 73 -4.80 -11.28 -5.02
N MET A 74 -4.11 -11.94 -5.95
CA MET A 74 -2.71 -11.68 -6.27
C MET A 74 -2.57 -10.86 -7.55
N TYR A 75 -1.74 -9.83 -7.52
CA TYR A 75 -1.50 -8.90 -8.61
C TYR A 75 0.00 -8.83 -8.93
N PRO A 76 0.39 -9.00 -10.21
CA PRO A 76 1.77 -8.76 -10.64
C PRO A 76 2.14 -7.27 -10.55
N ARG A 77 3.41 -6.97 -10.22
CA ARG A 77 3.99 -5.64 -9.93
C ARG A 77 3.68 -4.56 -10.96
N GLN A 78 3.47 -4.94 -12.21
CA GLN A 78 3.30 -4.01 -13.32
C GLN A 78 1.88 -3.46 -13.43
N ASN A 79 0.90 -4.08 -12.75
CA ASN A 79 -0.50 -3.72 -12.90
C ASN A 79 -1.04 -2.98 -11.67
N LEU A 80 -0.45 -1.80 -11.42
CA LEU A 80 -0.81 -0.91 -10.33
C LEU A 80 -2.27 -0.41 -10.42
N ASP A 81 -2.76 -0.22 -11.65
CA ASP A 81 -4.10 0.31 -11.88
C ASP A 81 -5.18 -0.76 -11.62
N ASP A 82 -5.00 -2.00 -12.10
CA ASP A 82 -5.89 -3.14 -11.75
C ASP A 82 -5.89 -3.42 -10.25
N PHE A 83 -4.72 -3.29 -9.60
CA PHE A 83 -4.63 -3.40 -8.15
C PHE A 83 -5.44 -2.29 -7.46
N GLU A 84 -5.32 -1.04 -7.91
CA GLU A 84 -6.08 0.08 -7.37
C GLU A 84 -7.59 -0.11 -7.58
N GLU A 85 -8.01 -0.59 -8.75
CA GLU A 85 -9.41 -0.90 -9.04
C GLU A 85 -9.95 -1.97 -8.09
N LYS A 86 -9.25 -3.11 -7.93
CA LYS A 86 -9.69 -4.15 -6.99
C LYS A 86 -9.70 -3.64 -5.56
N LEU A 87 -8.70 -2.85 -5.19
CA LEU A 87 -8.63 -2.27 -3.87
C LEU A 87 -9.81 -1.32 -3.61
N TRP A 88 -10.29 -0.63 -4.65
CA TRP A 88 -11.48 0.22 -4.60
C TRP A 88 -12.78 -0.57 -4.52
N GLU A 89 -12.88 -1.73 -5.17
CA GLU A 89 -14.04 -2.63 -5.04
C GLU A 89 -14.29 -3.06 -3.59
N HIS A 90 -13.21 -3.26 -2.84
CA HIS A 90 -13.28 -3.63 -1.43
C HIS A 90 -13.22 -2.42 -0.50
N HIS A 91 -13.32 -1.18 -1.02
CA HIS A 91 -13.29 0.01 -0.17
C HIS A 91 -14.42 -0.02 0.86
N PRO A 92 -14.17 0.38 2.12
CA PRO A 92 -15.20 0.47 3.16
C PRO A 92 -16.48 1.18 2.71
N GLU A 93 -16.32 2.30 1.99
CA GLU A 93 -17.45 3.11 1.53
C GLU A 93 -18.28 2.42 0.45
N ARG A 94 -17.70 1.52 -0.35
CA ARG A 94 -18.46 0.68 -1.29
C ARG A 94 -19.11 -0.52 -0.63
N THR A 95 -18.53 -1.01 0.46
CA THR A 95 -19.03 -2.18 1.20
C THR A 95 -20.20 -1.81 2.13
N LEU A 96 -20.45 -0.52 2.36
CA LEU A 96 -21.47 0.01 3.27
C LEU A 96 -22.83 0.33 2.60
N ASN A 97 -22.99 0.03 1.31
CA ASN A 97 -24.24 0.21 0.56
C ASN A 97 -24.93 -1.11 0.27
#